data_AF-A0A1F4PDK0-F1
#
_entry.id   AF-A0A1F4PDK0-F1
#
_cell.length_a   1.000
_cell.length_b   1.000
_cell.length_c   1.000
_cell.angle_alpha   90.00
_cell.angle_beta   90.00
_cell.angle_gamma   90.00
#
_symmetry.space_group_name_H-M   'P 1'
#
loop_
_entity.id
_entity.type
_entity.pdbx_description
1 polymer ?
#
loop_
_entity_poly.entity_id
_entity_poly.type
_entity_poly.pdbx_seq_one_letter_code
_entity_poly.pdbx_strand_id
1 'polypeptide(L)'
;MVSRPDLTLFSGFGLETVLVPVFALFFPVPLAIAATAAVHFANNIFKFGLMAKQVDWRVVARFSVTAAIAATVGASLLNLFDKMPVVASYTLGGSVP
;
A
#
# COMPACT_ATOMS: atom_id res chain seq x y z
N MET A 1 16.91 -11.35 -27.75
CA MET A 1 16.25 -11.96 -26.57
C MET A 1 15.82 -10.81 -25.68
N VAL A 2 14.57 -10.36 -25.84
CA VAL A 2 14.04 -9.23 -25.06
C VAL A 2 13.81 -9.73 -23.65
N SER A 3 14.72 -9.40 -22.74
CA SER A 3 14.41 -9.41 -21.31
C SER A 3 13.30 -8.39 -21.14
N ARG A 4 12.05 -8.84 -21.02
CA ARG A 4 10.94 -8.07 -20.47
C ARG A 4 11.01 -8.25 -18.96
N PRO A 5 11.80 -7.44 -18.20
CA PRO A 5 11.65 -7.41 -16.74
C PRO A 5 10.21 -7.04 -16.35
N ASP A 6 9.47 -6.50 -17.32
CA ASP A 6 8.10 -6.11 -17.24
C ASP A 6 7.17 -7.27 -16.85
N LEU A 7 7.39 -8.48 -17.35
CA LEU A 7 6.44 -9.58 -17.12
C LEU A 7 6.60 -10.30 -15.78
N THR A 8 7.74 -10.11 -15.09
CA THR A 8 8.03 -10.79 -13.80
C THR A 8 8.12 -9.83 -12.62
N LEU A 9 8.33 -8.52 -12.84
CA LEU A 9 8.39 -7.53 -11.75
C LEU A 9 7.17 -6.58 -11.67
N PHE A 10 6.28 -6.56 -12.68
CA PHE A 10 5.10 -5.67 -12.69
C PHE A 10 3.89 -6.15 -11.88
N SER A 11 3.88 -7.38 -11.37
CA SER A 11 2.73 -7.82 -10.56
C SER A 11 2.60 -7.06 -9.23
N GLY A 12 3.67 -6.41 -8.73
CA GLY A 12 3.66 -5.76 -7.40
C GLY A 12 2.54 -4.72 -7.21
N PHE A 13 2.46 -3.72 -8.08
CA PHE A 13 1.50 -2.61 -7.93
C PHE A 13 0.04 -3.05 -8.23
N GLY A 14 -0.16 -3.85 -9.27
CA GLY A 14 -1.50 -4.33 -9.65
C GLY A 14 -2.07 -5.34 -8.66
N LEU A 15 -1.24 -6.27 -8.15
CA LEU A 15 -1.65 -7.26 -7.16
C LEU A 15 -2.14 -6.60 -5.89
N GLU A 16 -1.39 -5.66 -5.33
CA GLU A 16 -1.76 -4.97 -4.09
C GLU A 16 -3.03 -4.14 -4.24
N THR A 17 -3.23 -3.53 -5.41
CA THR A 17 -4.46 -2.79 -5.74
C THR A 17 -5.69 -3.70 -5.72
N VAL A 18 -5.56 -4.95 -6.21
CA VAL A 18 -6.64 -5.94 -6.19
C VAL A 18 -6.81 -6.59 -4.81
N LEU A 19 -5.74 -6.70 -4.02
CA LEU A 19 -5.80 -7.36 -2.71
C LEU A 19 -6.65 -6.62 -1.68
N VAL A 20 -6.68 -5.28 -1.68
CA VAL A 20 -7.54 -4.53 -0.74
C VAL A 20 -9.02 -4.92 -0.89
N PRO A 21 -9.67 -4.83 -2.07
CA PRO A 21 -11.06 -5.23 -2.21
C PRO A 21 -11.26 -6.73 -1.98
N VAL A 22 -10.31 -7.58 -2.39
CA VAL A 22 -10.39 -9.03 -2.15
C VAL A 22 -10.41 -9.34 -0.65
N PHE A 23 -9.51 -8.76 0.14
CA PHE A 23 -9.51 -8.96 1.59
C PHE A 23 -10.73 -8.32 2.26
N ALA A 24 -11.22 -7.19 1.75
CA ALA A 24 -12.42 -6.54 2.29
C ALA A 24 -13.70 -7.39 2.12
N LEU A 25 -13.72 -8.39 1.22
CA LEU A 25 -14.81 -9.36 1.13
C LEU A 25 -14.87 -10.32 2.33
N PHE A 26 -13.75 -10.53 3.02
CA PHE A 26 -13.62 -11.53 4.08
C PHE A 26 -13.24 -10.94 5.45
N PHE A 27 -12.71 -9.72 5.49
CA PHE A 27 -12.18 -9.08 6.68
C PHE A 27 -12.64 -7.63 6.82
N PRO A 28 -12.73 -7.08 8.05
CA PRO A 28 -12.94 -5.65 8.25
C PRO A 28 -11.91 -4.81 7.50
N VAL A 29 -12.31 -3.65 7.00
CA VAL A 29 -11.47 -2.76 6.18
C VAL A 29 -10.08 -2.49 6.80
N PRO A 30 -9.94 -2.19 8.11
CA PRO A 30 -8.61 -1.98 8.70
C PRO A 30 -7.69 -3.21 8.57
N LEU A 31 -8.25 -4.41 8.73
CA LEU A 31 -7.49 -5.66 8.60
C LEU A 31 -7.16 -5.98 7.14
N ALA A 32 -8.08 -5.69 6.21
CA ALA A 32 -7.83 -5.83 4.77
C ALA A 32 -6.68 -4.92 4.28
N ILE A 33 -6.64 -3.68 4.76
CA ILE A 33 -5.55 -2.73 4.49
C ILE A 33 -4.24 -3.24 5.10
N ALA A 34 -4.27 -3.67 6.36
CA ALA A 34 -3.08 -4.19 7.06
C ALA A 34 -2.50 -5.45 6.37
N ALA A 35 -3.36 -6.38 5.96
CA ALA A 35 -2.96 -7.58 5.22
C ALA A 35 -2.33 -7.24 3.87
N THR A 36 -2.91 -6.30 3.13
CA THR A 36 -2.33 -5.83 1.86
C THR A 36 -0.97 -5.16 2.07
N ALA A 37 -0.83 -4.34 3.12
CA ALA A 37 0.43 -3.70 3.48
C ALA A 37 1.52 -4.74 3.83
N ALA A 38 1.17 -5.83 4.50
CA ALA A 38 2.10 -6.92 4.79
C ALA A 38 2.58 -7.63 3.51
N VAL A 39 1.67 -7.91 2.57
CA VAL A 39 2.02 -8.50 1.27
C VAL A 39 2.92 -7.55 0.47
N HIS A 40 2.61 -6.25 0.45
CA HIS A 40 3.46 -5.22 -0.18
C HIS A 40 4.86 -5.23 0.42
N PHE A 41 4.96 -5.19 1.75
CA PHE A 41 6.24 -5.18 2.44
C PHE A 41 7.09 -6.42 2.10
N ALA A 42 6.49 -7.61 2.12
CA ALA A 42 7.17 -8.85 1.76
C ALA A 42 7.66 -8.86 0.30
N ASN A 43 6.82 -8.40 -0.64
CA ASN A 43 7.17 -8.28 -2.05
C ASN A 43 8.35 -7.32 -2.28
N ASN A 44 8.38 -6.20 -1.56
CA ASN A 44 9.47 -5.23 -1.67
C ASN A 44 10.77 -5.71 -1.01
N ILE A 45 10.70 -6.42 0.12
CA ILE A 45 11.89 -7.08 0.71
C ILE A 45 12.47 -8.11 -0.26
N PHE A 46 11.63 -8.93 -0.86
CA PHE A 46 12.08 -9.95 -1.82
C PHE A 46 12.82 -9.29 -3.00
N LYS A 47 12.22 -8.27 -3.62
CA LYS A 47 12.84 -7.50 -4.71
C LYS A 47 14.13 -6.82 -4.27
N PHE A 48 14.14 -6.24 -3.07
CA PHE A 48 15.33 -5.63 -2.50
C PHE A 48 16.46 -6.64 -2.33
N GLY A 49 16.18 -7.83 -1.79
CA GLY A 49 17.18 -8.89 -1.64
C GLY A 49 17.79 -9.35 -2.96
N LEU A 50 16.98 -9.43 -4.03
CA LEU A 50 17.47 -9.76 -5.38
C LEU A 50 18.38 -8.68 -5.97
N MET A 51 18.12 -7.40 -5.67
CA MET A 51 18.81 -6.26 -6.28
C MET A 51 19.84 -5.58 -5.36
N ALA A 52 19.98 -6.01 -4.11
CA ALA A 52 20.78 -5.36 -3.08
C ALA A 52 22.27 -5.18 -3.42
N LYS A 53 22.81 -6.00 -4.32
CA LYS A 53 24.22 -5.88 -4.77
C LYS A 53 24.44 -4.83 -5.86
N GLN A 54 23.38 -4.38 -6.52
CA GLN A 54 23.44 -3.51 -7.71
C GLN A 54 22.88 -2.10 -7.44
N VAL A 55 22.44 -1.84 -6.21
CA VAL A 55 21.76 -0.61 -5.83
C VAL A 55 22.71 0.45 -5.30
N ASP A 56 22.44 1.72 -5.61
CA ASP A 56 23.10 2.86 -4.98
C ASP A 56 22.55 3.08 -3.56
N TRP A 57 23.37 2.75 -2.56
CA TRP A 57 23.01 2.88 -1.14
C TRP A 57 22.77 4.32 -0.69
N ARG A 58 23.36 5.32 -1.37
CA ARG A 58 23.11 6.73 -1.07
C ARG A 58 21.69 7.11 -1.46
N VAL A 59 21.21 6.59 -2.59
CA VAL A 59 19.83 6.77 -3.05
C VAL A 59 18.87 6.05 -2.11
N VAL A 60 19.14 4.79 -1.76
CA VAL A 60 18.30 4.02 -0.82
C VAL A 60 18.16 4.75 0.51
N ALA A 61 19.26 5.19 1.12
CA ALA A 61 19.21 5.85 2.43
C ALA A 61 18.38 7.15 2.37
N ARG A 62 18.63 8.00 1.37
CA ARG A 62 17.89 9.26 1.22
C ARG A 62 16.42 9.03 0.94
N PHE A 63 16.11 8.14 0.01
CA PHE A 63 14.73 7.85 -0.37
C PHE A 63 13.95 7.19 0.77
N SER A 64 14.51 6.17 1.41
CA SER A 64 13.84 5.44 2.49
C SER A 64 13.61 6.31 3.72
N VAL A 65 14.56 7.17 4.10
CA VAL A 65 14.38 8.08 5.25
C VAL A 65 13.26 9.09 4.95
N THR A 66 13.29 9.73 3.78
CA THR A 66 12.24 10.68 3.38
C THR A 66 10.87 9.98 3.30
N ALA A 67 10.82 8.79 2.72
CA ALA A 67 9.59 7.99 2.61
C ALA A 67 9.05 7.57 3.98
N ALA A 68 9.91 7.13 4.90
CA ALA A 68 9.50 6.72 6.25
C ALA A 68 8.91 7.89 7.05
N ILE A 69 9.52 9.08 6.96
CA ILE A 69 8.99 10.29 7.59
C ILE A 69 7.63 10.64 6.99
N ALA A 70 7.53 10.70 5.64
CA ALA A 70 6.29 11.02 4.97
C ALA A 70 5.17 10.01 5.27
N ALA A 71 5.47 8.71 5.31
CA ALA A 71 4.52 7.66 5.65
C ALA A 71 4.01 7.77 7.09
N THR A 72 4.91 8.04 8.05
CA THR A 72 4.53 8.25 9.46
C THR A 72 3.62 9.46 9.63
N VAL A 73 3.97 10.57 8.96
CA VAL A 73 3.16 11.79 8.95
C VAL A 73 1.79 11.50 8.34
N GLY A 74 1.75 10.86 7.16
CA GLY A 74 0.50 10.48 6.50
C GLY A 74 -0.39 9.58 7.35
N ALA A 75 0.17 8.56 8.00
CA ALA A 75 -0.57 7.66 8.90
C ALA A 75 -1.14 8.42 10.12
N SER A 76 -0.37 9.34 10.69
CA SER A 76 -0.81 10.18 11.81
C SER A 76 -1.95 11.12 11.39
N LEU A 77 -1.84 11.73 10.21
CA LEU A 77 -2.91 12.56 9.63
C LEU A 77 -4.19 11.74 9.36
N LEU A 78 -4.04 10.52 8.84
CA LEU A 78 -5.19 9.64 8.59
C LEU A 78 -5.93 9.30 9.89
N ASN A 79 -5.21 9.00 10.97
CA ASN A 79 -5.80 8.76 12.30
C ASN A 79 -6.45 10.02 12.90
N LEU A 80 -5.99 11.22 12.52
CA LEU A 80 -6.66 12.47 12.87
C LEU A 80 -7.98 12.60 12.10
N PHE A 81 -7.98 12.34 10.80
CA PHE A 81 -9.17 12.41 9.95
C PHE A 81 -10.23 11.36 10.31
N ASP A 82 -9.82 10.16 10.74
CA ASP A 82 -10.73 9.10 11.18
C ASP A 82 -11.61 9.51 12.39
N LYS A 83 -11.14 10.49 13.18
CA LYS A 83 -11.87 11.04 14.33
C LYS A 83 -12.73 12.26 14.01
N MET A 84 -12.65 12.77 12.78
CA MET A 84 -13.43 13.94 12.37
C MET A 84 -14.85 13.53 11.99
N PRO A 85 -15.86 14.40 12.21
CA PRO A 85 -17.22 14.13 11.77
C PRO A 85 -17.28 13.96 10.26
N VAL A 86 -18.15 13.05 9.80
CA VAL A 86 -18.44 12.86 8.37
C VAL A 86 -18.95 14.17 7.79
N VAL A 87 -18.26 14.69 6.77
CA VAL A 87 -18.57 15.99 6.16
C VAL A 87 -19.79 15.90 5.24
N ALA A 88 -19.97 14.76 4.55
CA ALA A 88 -21.13 14.49 3.71
C ALA A 88 -21.40 12.98 3.64
N SER A 89 -22.67 12.58 3.74
CA SER A 89 -23.13 11.21 3.49
C SER A 89 -24.18 11.23 2.38
N TYR A 90 -24.14 10.23 1.50
CA TYR A 90 -25.16 10.01 0.48
C TYR A 90 -25.61 8.56 0.57
N THR A 91 -26.92 8.34 0.43
CA THR A 91 -27.53 7.01 0.43
C THR A 91 -27.95 6.70 -0.99
N LEU A 92 -27.40 5.64 -1.59
CA LEU A 92 -27.85 5.14 -2.90
C LEU A 92 -28.99 4.13 -2.69
N GLY A 93 -30.13 4.34 -3.38
CA GLY A 93 -31.23 3.37 -3.40
C GLY A 93 -32.04 3.32 -2.10
N GLY A 94 -32.43 4.49 -1.58
CA GLY A 94 -33.01 4.67 -0.25
C GLY A 94 -34.01 3.61 0.22
N SER A 95 -33.72 3.05 1.39
CA SER A 95 -34.72 2.64 2.35
C SER A 95 -34.24 3.09 3.73
N VAL A 96 -34.81 4.21 4.16
CA VAL A 96 -34.75 4.75 5.53
C VAL A 96 -36.00 4.21 6.25
N PRO A 97 -35.86 3.81 7.51
CA PRO A 97 -36.32 4.67 8.60
C PRO A 97 -35.18 5.25 9.43
#